data_AF-A0A935MH32-F1
#
_entry.id   AF-A0A935MH32-F1
#
_cell.length_a   1.000
_cell.length_b   1.000
_cell.length_c   1.000
_cell.angle_alpha   90.00
_cell.angle_beta   90.00
_cell.angle_gamma   90.00
#
_symmetry.space_group_name_H-M   'P 1'
#
loop_
_entity.id
_entity.type
_entity.pdbx_description
1 polymer ?
#
loop_
_entity_poly.entity_id
_entity_poly.type
_entity_poly.pdbx_seq_one_letter_code
_entity_poly.pdbx_strand_id
1 'polypeptide(L)'
;MRLFNTSQKGRKKNTEDAALESFIDYKPAKPSAYDGPELHRYVSDEAGKLEGHSIADRHDVVMFCSEVDGKYIGKQLYTTTVEEMENGGAEFQKLVKNSNRDKRDKNGRTNSGLYTYFLPAYKTMYWDENGNVGFNKYGKPDEVKARKYFMNRRAALQNNTRNLASFIRKNPFTLDESFWIDGDQCLYDSGLLNEQLGIINIAENIIERGNFVWLNGERDTKVIWVKDKHGHWEICWNFKNEGESNNISRIGNLFRPGNTHRFVAGADTFSHSVVKDSRRSDGAMFVKMKYDAASIDPYNDAFVCSYRHRAPSTDIQYEDMLKTSVFFGCLILFESNKNNWKDYFIHRGYEAFLMKLNGYDDYGIPGNQKTHQQLAEVTEGYILNSIKKVFFRTLINDWLQFDLNNTTAYDSAMAAGYTLIADNRLLYNKPQSPLISLEEYGFRKTAIS
;
A
#
# COMPACT_ATOMS: atom_id res chain seq x y z
N MET A 1 -23.85 30.79 35.49
CA MET A 1 -24.51 30.57 34.19
C MET A 1 -25.76 29.74 34.45
N ARG A 2 -26.96 30.28 34.27
CA ARG A 2 -28.20 29.48 34.35
C ARG A 2 -28.47 28.93 32.95
N LEU A 3 -28.45 27.60 32.81
CA LEU A 3 -28.74 26.93 31.54
C LEU A 3 -30.25 26.75 31.33
N PHE A 4 -31.04 26.68 32.42
CA PHE A 4 -32.48 26.50 32.37
C PHE A 4 -33.21 27.36 33.42
N ASN A 5 -34.50 27.60 33.17
CA ASN A 5 -35.42 28.12 34.17
C ASN A 5 -35.74 27.04 35.22
N THR A 6 -35.57 27.37 36.50
CA THR A 6 -35.98 26.50 37.60
C THR A 6 -37.51 26.42 37.63
N SER A 7 -38.04 25.23 37.37
CA SER A 7 -39.47 24.95 37.62
C SER A 7 -39.71 24.92 39.13
N GLN A 8 -40.30 25.99 39.67
CA GLN A 8 -40.98 25.94 40.96
C GLN A 8 -42.48 25.80 40.71
N LYS A 9 -43.05 24.65 41.11
CA LYS A 9 -44.50 24.43 41.12
C LYS A 9 -45.17 25.56 41.93
N GLY A 10 -45.99 26.37 41.26
CA GLY A 10 -47.01 27.20 41.92
C GLY A 10 -46.76 28.71 42.02
N ARG A 11 -45.71 29.30 41.45
CA ARG A 11 -45.58 30.78 41.38
C ARG A 11 -45.04 31.25 40.03
N LYS A 12 -45.88 31.99 39.28
CA LYS A 12 -45.41 32.85 38.18
C LYS A 12 -44.51 33.93 38.78
N LYS A 13 -43.20 33.75 38.68
CA LYS A 13 -42.25 34.83 38.95
C LYS A 13 -42.03 35.57 37.64
N ASN A 14 -42.41 36.85 37.59
CA ASN A 14 -41.89 37.79 36.60
C ASN A 14 -40.39 37.99 36.93
N THR A 15 -39.55 37.06 36.49
CA THR A 15 -38.11 37.29 36.44
C THR A 15 -37.77 37.50 34.98
N GLU A 16 -37.50 38.75 34.63
CA GLU A 16 -36.87 39.22 33.38
C GLU A 16 -35.41 38.71 33.24
N ASP A 17 -35.09 37.55 33.81
CA ASP A 17 -33.77 36.95 33.68
C ASP A 17 -33.79 36.11 32.40
N ALA A 18 -33.35 36.68 31.27
CA ALA A 18 -33.15 35.95 30.03
C ALA A 18 -32.15 34.80 30.25
N ALA A 19 -32.63 33.57 30.35
CA ALA A 19 -31.78 32.38 30.35
C ALA A 19 -31.33 32.08 28.92
N LEU A 20 -30.11 31.55 28.75
CA LEU A 20 -29.53 31.28 27.43
C LEU A 20 -30.16 30.07 26.70
N GLU A 21 -31.05 29.32 27.37
CA GLU A 21 -31.71 28.09 26.89
C GLU A 21 -30.78 27.06 26.24
N SER A 22 -29.48 27.13 26.55
CA SER A 22 -28.45 26.25 26.01
C SER A 22 -28.35 25.00 26.88
N PHE A 23 -28.14 23.84 26.25
CA PHE A 23 -27.90 22.59 26.96
C PHE A 23 -26.61 21.93 26.49
N ILE A 24 -26.03 21.12 27.37
CA ILE A 24 -24.92 20.22 27.05
C ILE A 24 -25.43 18.82 27.35
N ASP A 25 -25.33 17.93 26.38
CA ASP A 25 -25.69 16.53 26.52
C ASP A 25 -24.57 15.60 26.02
N TYR A 26 -24.81 14.30 26.12
CA TYR A 26 -23.98 13.27 25.51
C TYR A 26 -24.90 12.22 24.89
N LYS A 27 -24.45 11.62 23.78
CA LYS A 27 -25.19 10.57 23.08
C LYS A 27 -24.27 9.38 22.75
N PRO A 28 -24.83 8.19 22.48
CA PRO A 28 -24.06 7.06 21.98
C PRO A 28 -23.30 7.39 20.69
N ALA A 29 -22.23 6.65 20.41
CA ALA A 29 -21.39 6.85 19.23
C ALA A 29 -22.02 6.42 17.88
N LYS A 30 -23.34 6.17 17.84
CA LYS A 30 -24.05 5.76 16.62
C LYS A 30 -24.12 6.93 15.63
N PRO A 31 -24.07 6.68 14.31
CA PRO A 31 -24.13 7.74 13.30
C PRO A 31 -25.34 8.68 13.43
N SER A 32 -26.53 8.14 13.72
CA SER A 32 -27.78 8.89 13.81
C SER A 32 -28.05 9.53 15.17
N ALA A 33 -27.12 9.46 16.12
CA ALA A 33 -27.41 9.82 17.51
C ALA A 33 -27.70 11.32 17.72
N TYR A 34 -27.19 12.16 16.83
CA TYR A 34 -27.33 13.62 16.82
C TYR A 34 -28.07 14.13 15.57
N ASP A 35 -28.85 13.28 14.90
CA ASP A 35 -29.65 13.70 13.74
C ASP A 35 -30.82 14.61 14.17
N GLY A 36 -30.85 15.85 13.67
CA GLY A 36 -31.94 16.81 13.85
C GLY A 36 -31.64 18.07 14.69
N PRO A 37 -30.99 18.00 15.87
CA PRO A 37 -30.69 19.18 16.68
C PRO A 37 -29.66 20.11 16.03
N GLU A 38 -29.86 21.42 16.15
CA GLU A 38 -28.82 22.40 15.83
C GLU A 38 -27.71 22.39 16.89
N LEU A 39 -26.47 22.16 16.47
CA LEU A 39 -25.31 22.02 17.33
C LEU A 39 -24.35 23.20 17.19
N HIS A 40 -24.27 24.01 18.24
CA HIS A 40 -23.28 25.08 18.35
C HIS A 40 -21.86 24.54 18.62
N ARG A 41 -21.75 23.42 19.36
CA ARG A 41 -20.49 22.73 19.61
C ARG A 41 -20.70 21.23 19.61
N TYR A 42 -19.83 20.52 18.92
CA TYR A 42 -19.73 19.07 18.95
C TYR A 42 -18.29 18.68 19.28
N VAL A 43 -18.11 17.75 20.20
CA VAL A 43 -16.79 17.20 20.54
C VAL A 43 -16.89 15.69 20.48
N SER A 44 -16.06 15.08 19.62
CA SER A 44 -15.83 13.64 19.62
C SER A 44 -14.39 13.39 20.05
N ASP A 45 -14.22 12.95 21.29
CA ASP A 45 -12.94 12.47 21.77
C ASP A 45 -12.72 11.00 21.38
N GLU A 46 -11.46 10.57 21.32
CA GLU A 46 -11.06 9.23 20.85
C GLU A 46 -11.70 8.83 19.50
N ALA A 47 -11.87 9.80 18.60
CA ALA A 47 -12.63 9.64 17.35
C ALA A 47 -12.08 8.57 16.39
N GLY A 48 -10.80 8.21 16.53
CA GLY A 48 -10.13 7.18 15.73
C GLY A 48 -10.03 5.81 16.41
N LYS A 49 -10.73 5.59 17.54
CA LYS A 49 -10.76 4.32 18.28
C LYS A 49 -12.16 3.72 18.39
N LEU A 50 -12.98 3.93 17.37
CA LEU A 50 -14.38 3.50 17.38
C LEU A 50 -14.53 2.14 16.71
N GLU A 51 -14.90 1.13 17.49
CA GLU A 51 -15.25 -0.20 16.99
C GLU A 51 -16.72 -0.26 16.55
N GLY A 52 -16.98 -0.94 15.43
CA GLY A 52 -18.33 -1.27 14.96
C GLY A 52 -19.16 -0.12 14.35
N HIS A 53 -18.67 1.12 14.39
CA HIS A 53 -19.34 2.28 13.79
C HIS A 53 -18.34 3.17 13.06
N SER A 54 -18.70 3.67 11.88
CA SER A 54 -17.84 4.58 11.13
C SER A 54 -17.93 6.01 11.69
N ILE A 55 -16.77 6.57 12.02
CA ILE A 55 -16.62 7.99 12.36
C ILE A 55 -16.96 8.89 11.16
N ALA A 56 -16.65 8.44 9.93
CA ALA A 56 -16.92 9.19 8.72
C ALA A 56 -18.44 9.32 8.48
N ASP A 57 -19.17 8.20 8.54
CA ASP A 57 -20.64 8.20 8.38
C ASP A 57 -21.33 9.05 9.46
N ARG A 58 -20.84 8.97 10.71
CA ARG A 58 -21.35 9.81 11.79
C ARG A 58 -21.10 11.29 11.53
N HIS A 59 -19.93 11.63 11.02
CA HIS A 59 -19.60 13.01 10.69
C HIS A 59 -20.48 13.53 9.54
N ASP A 60 -20.78 12.71 8.53
CA ASP A 60 -21.67 13.10 7.43
C ASP A 60 -23.07 13.49 7.93
N VAL A 61 -23.57 12.87 9.01
CA VAL A 61 -24.82 13.28 9.66
C VAL A 61 -24.63 14.54 10.51
N VAL A 62 -23.62 14.54 11.39
CA VAL A 62 -23.41 15.60 12.38
C VAL A 62 -22.98 16.92 11.75
N MET A 63 -22.29 16.90 10.61
CA MET A 63 -21.87 18.11 9.88
C MET A 63 -23.07 19.04 9.59
N PHE A 64 -24.18 18.48 9.10
CA PHE A 64 -25.38 19.26 8.78
C PHE A 64 -26.05 19.87 10.02
N CYS A 65 -25.84 19.27 11.19
CA CYS A 65 -26.38 19.79 12.45
C CYS A 65 -25.69 21.10 12.88
N SER A 66 -24.51 21.42 12.35
CA SER A 66 -23.80 22.68 12.62
C SER A 66 -23.88 23.67 11.45
N GLU A 67 -24.76 23.42 10.48
CA GLU A 67 -24.92 24.23 9.28
C GLU A 67 -26.38 24.63 9.07
N VAL A 68 -26.61 25.93 8.84
CA VAL A 68 -27.92 26.47 8.47
C VAL A 68 -27.74 27.40 7.28
N ASP A 69 -28.51 27.18 6.21
CA ASP A 69 -28.53 28.02 5.01
C ASP A 69 -27.12 28.31 4.43
N GLY A 70 -26.31 27.27 4.28
CA GLY A 70 -24.96 27.42 3.74
C GLY A 70 -23.96 28.11 4.68
N LYS A 71 -24.30 28.32 5.95
CA LYS A 71 -23.44 28.96 6.96
C LYS A 71 -23.23 28.05 8.16
N TYR A 72 -21.96 27.90 8.56
CA TYR A 72 -21.63 27.20 9.79
C TYR A 72 -22.02 28.04 11.01
N ILE A 73 -22.99 27.55 11.77
CA ILE A 73 -23.45 28.13 13.04
C ILE A 73 -22.74 27.51 14.25
N GLY A 74 -22.06 26.37 14.05
CA GLY A 74 -21.36 25.64 15.10
C GLY A 74 -19.91 25.27 14.78
N LYS A 75 -19.22 24.70 15.78
CA LYS A 75 -17.87 24.16 15.65
C LYS A 75 -17.82 22.71 16.10
N GLN A 76 -17.16 21.89 15.32
CA GLN A 76 -16.96 20.47 15.63
C GLN A 76 -15.48 20.22 15.86
N LEU A 77 -15.15 19.48 16.92
CA LEU A 77 -13.80 19.11 17.29
C LEU A 77 -13.70 17.59 17.41
N TYR A 78 -12.77 17.01 16.68
CA TYR A 78 -12.46 15.59 16.71
C TYR A 78 -11.04 15.43 17.23
N THR A 79 -10.90 14.80 18.38
CA THR A 79 -9.60 14.53 19.03
C THR A 79 -9.38 13.03 19.09
N THR A 80 -8.15 12.59 18.83
CA THR A 80 -7.77 11.18 18.96
C THR A 80 -6.25 11.04 18.96
N THR A 81 -5.77 9.99 19.59
CA THR A 81 -4.56 9.29 19.11
C THR A 81 -5.03 8.16 18.19
N VAL A 82 -4.33 7.92 17.09
CA VAL A 82 -4.67 6.82 16.19
C VAL A 82 -3.93 5.58 16.69
N GLU A 83 -4.70 4.52 16.99
CA GLU A 83 -4.16 3.23 17.41
C GLU A 83 -4.26 2.25 16.24
N GLU A 84 -5.08 1.22 16.36
CA GLU A 84 -5.23 0.20 15.33
C GLU A 84 -6.08 0.70 14.16
N MET A 85 -5.63 0.38 12.94
CA MET A 85 -6.34 0.78 11.73
C MET A 85 -7.71 0.11 11.61
N GLU A 86 -7.82 -1.14 12.09
CA GLU A 86 -9.08 -1.91 12.08
C GLU A 86 -10.08 -1.37 13.11
N ASN A 87 -9.62 -0.87 14.25
CA ASN A 87 -10.48 -0.34 15.33
C ASN A 87 -10.79 1.15 15.15
N GLY A 88 -11.17 1.54 13.93
CA GLY A 88 -11.61 2.89 13.59
C GLY A 88 -10.52 3.82 13.03
N GLY A 89 -9.25 3.45 13.09
CA GLY A 89 -8.14 4.26 12.56
C GLY A 89 -8.24 4.49 11.05
N ALA A 90 -8.65 3.49 10.26
CA ALA A 90 -8.85 3.60 8.82
C ALA A 90 -9.98 4.58 8.45
N GLU A 91 -11.11 4.53 9.17
CA GLU A 91 -12.21 5.46 8.98
C GLU A 91 -11.82 6.90 9.37
N PHE A 92 -11.05 7.05 10.45
CA PHE A 92 -10.52 8.35 10.83
C PHE A 92 -9.52 8.90 9.80
N GLN A 93 -8.70 8.03 9.19
CA GLN A 93 -7.81 8.42 8.11
C GLN A 93 -8.59 8.96 6.90
N LYS A 94 -9.75 8.37 6.56
CA LYS A 94 -10.64 8.89 5.51
C LYS A 94 -11.13 10.30 5.87
N LEU A 95 -11.59 10.51 7.09
CA LEU A 95 -12.04 11.82 7.57
C LEU A 95 -10.90 12.86 7.49
N VAL A 96 -9.69 12.49 7.89
CA VAL A 96 -8.49 13.35 7.78
C VAL A 96 -8.19 13.70 6.32
N LYS A 97 -8.22 12.72 5.40
CA LYS A 97 -8.01 12.96 3.95
C LYS A 97 -9.07 13.91 3.37
N ASN A 98 -10.32 13.80 3.80
CA ASN A 98 -11.42 14.68 3.38
C ASN A 98 -11.35 16.08 3.99
N SER A 99 -10.53 16.27 5.02
CA SER A 99 -10.33 17.55 5.75
C SER A 99 -9.10 18.33 5.27
N ASN A 100 -8.56 17.98 4.10
CA ASN A 100 -7.37 18.62 3.53
C ASN A 100 -7.69 20.06 3.07
N ARG A 101 -7.06 21.03 3.74
CA ARG A 101 -7.27 22.47 3.51
C ARG A 101 -7.03 22.91 2.06
N ASP A 102 -6.16 22.23 1.33
CA ASP A 102 -5.77 22.60 -0.03
C ASP A 102 -6.73 21.99 -1.10
N LYS A 103 -7.60 21.07 -0.70
CA LYS A 103 -8.63 20.46 -1.54
C LYS A 103 -10.00 20.97 -1.12
N ARG A 104 -10.45 22.04 -1.77
CA ARG A 104 -11.74 22.68 -1.50
C ARG A 104 -12.65 22.67 -2.71
N ASP A 105 -13.94 22.63 -2.45
CA ASP A 105 -14.97 22.83 -3.46
C ASP A 105 -15.04 24.30 -3.92
N LYS A 106 -15.94 24.58 -4.87
CA LYS A 106 -16.17 25.94 -5.38
C LYS A 106 -16.76 26.88 -4.32
N ASN A 107 -17.27 26.36 -3.21
CA ASN A 107 -17.77 27.13 -2.08
C ASN A 107 -16.68 27.37 -1.01
N GLY A 108 -15.44 26.94 -1.27
CA GLY A 108 -14.31 27.14 -0.37
C GLY A 108 -14.28 26.20 0.84
N ARG A 109 -15.02 25.08 0.80
CA ARG A 109 -15.12 24.09 1.87
C ARG A 109 -14.36 22.81 1.52
N THR A 110 -13.79 22.17 2.53
CA THR A 110 -13.28 20.80 2.39
C THR A 110 -14.45 19.83 2.27
N ASN A 111 -14.20 18.61 1.79
CA ASN A 111 -15.27 17.61 1.64
C ASN A 111 -15.95 17.27 2.97
N SER A 112 -15.23 17.35 4.09
CA SER A 112 -15.77 17.18 5.45
C SER A 112 -16.22 18.50 6.10
N GLY A 113 -15.94 19.67 5.51
CA GLY A 113 -16.08 20.95 6.21
C GLY A 113 -15.12 21.15 7.40
N LEU A 114 -14.26 20.17 7.72
CA LEU A 114 -13.26 20.23 8.78
C LEU A 114 -11.87 20.57 8.22
N TYR A 115 -10.98 21.00 9.11
CA TYR A 115 -9.55 21.10 8.85
C TYR A 115 -8.76 20.16 9.75
N THR A 116 -7.79 19.46 9.17
CA THR A 116 -6.86 18.65 9.95
C THR A 116 -5.84 19.53 10.67
N TYR A 117 -5.70 19.30 11.97
CA TYR A 117 -4.61 19.80 12.78
C TYR A 117 -3.81 18.62 13.33
N PHE A 118 -2.48 18.68 13.20
CA PHE A 118 -1.57 17.65 13.69
C PHE A 118 -0.59 18.27 14.69
N LEU A 119 -0.51 17.69 15.89
CA LEU A 119 0.48 18.06 16.90
C LEU A 119 1.50 16.93 17.06
N PRO A 120 2.76 17.12 16.62
CA PRO A 120 3.79 16.11 16.78
C PRO A 120 4.09 15.80 18.25
N ALA A 121 4.44 14.55 18.55
CA ALA A 121 4.71 14.07 19.91
C ALA A 121 5.85 14.83 20.61
N TYR A 122 6.89 15.25 19.89
CA TYR A 122 7.97 16.05 20.47
C TYR A 122 7.53 17.45 20.95
N LYS A 123 6.30 17.87 20.62
CA LYS A 123 5.70 19.11 21.13
C LYS A 123 4.78 18.90 22.32
N THR A 124 4.67 17.68 22.87
CA THR A 124 3.75 17.37 23.98
C THR A 124 4.45 17.19 25.32
N MET A 125 5.79 17.11 25.35
CA MET A 125 6.57 16.83 26.57
C MET A 125 7.59 17.93 26.88
N TYR A 126 8.15 17.87 28.10
CA TYR A 126 9.24 18.75 28.57
C TYR A 126 8.93 20.23 28.45
N TRP A 127 7.77 20.64 28.96
CA TRP A 127 7.38 22.03 28.95
C TRP A 127 8.05 22.83 30.06
N ASP A 128 8.44 22.23 31.19
CA ASP A 128 9.15 22.93 32.26
C ASP A 128 10.68 22.74 32.17
N GLU A 129 11.40 23.86 32.27
CA GLU A 129 12.87 23.93 32.27
C GLU A 129 13.46 23.27 33.53
N ASN A 130 12.72 23.27 34.64
CA ASN A 130 13.14 22.64 35.90
C ASN A 130 12.78 21.15 35.99
N GLY A 131 12.19 20.58 34.93
CA GLY A 131 11.83 19.17 34.86
C GLY A 131 10.55 18.79 35.61
N ASN A 132 9.72 19.76 36.04
CA ASN A 132 8.41 19.43 36.59
C ASN A 132 7.43 19.01 35.50
N VAL A 133 6.42 18.23 35.89
CA VAL A 133 5.33 17.83 34.99
C VAL A 133 4.34 18.99 34.89
N GLY A 134 4.23 19.61 33.71
CA GLY A 134 3.27 20.69 33.45
C GLY A 134 3.78 21.73 32.45
N PHE A 135 2.89 22.58 31.95
CA PHE A 135 3.21 23.65 31.01
C PHE A 135 4.11 24.73 31.66
N ASN A 136 5.19 25.17 31.00
CA ASN A 136 5.87 26.40 31.45
C ASN A 136 4.97 27.63 31.24
N LYS A 137 5.38 28.73 31.86
CA LYS A 137 4.74 30.05 31.73
C LYS A 137 4.57 30.50 30.27
N TYR A 138 5.40 30.02 29.35
CA TYR A 138 5.41 30.45 27.95
C TYR A 138 4.70 29.50 26.99
N GLY A 139 4.21 28.35 27.47
CA GLY A 139 3.62 27.32 26.62
C GLY A 139 4.55 26.87 25.49
N LYS A 140 5.84 26.65 25.76
CA LYS A 140 6.80 26.13 24.77
C LYS A 140 7.51 24.88 25.28
N PRO A 141 7.41 23.73 24.58
CA PRO A 141 8.12 22.51 24.92
C PRO A 141 9.60 22.59 24.52
N ASP A 142 10.47 21.89 25.26
CA ASP A 142 11.84 21.60 24.83
C ASP A 142 11.82 20.49 23.77
N GLU A 143 11.64 20.90 22.51
CA GLU A 143 11.55 19.98 21.37
C GLU A 143 12.84 19.16 21.16
N VAL A 144 14.01 19.71 21.48
CA VAL A 144 15.30 19.02 21.26
C VAL A 144 15.41 17.84 22.23
N LYS A 145 15.14 18.09 23.52
CA LYS A 145 15.11 17.05 24.55
C LYS A 145 14.03 16.02 24.28
N ALA A 146 12.84 16.47 23.86
CA ALA A 146 11.74 15.58 23.49
C ALA A 146 12.11 14.66 22.32
N ARG A 147 12.67 15.21 21.24
CA ARG A 147 13.12 14.43 20.08
C ARG A 147 14.16 13.39 20.47
N LYS A 148 15.15 13.77 21.28
CA LYS A 148 16.17 12.84 21.77
C LYS A 148 15.55 11.70 22.58
N TYR A 149 14.60 12.00 23.47
CA TYR A 149 13.88 10.98 24.24
C TYR A 149 13.14 9.98 23.33
N PHE A 150 12.32 10.48 22.41
CA PHE A 150 11.55 9.64 21.49
C PHE A 150 12.46 8.82 20.56
N MET A 151 13.54 9.41 20.04
CA MET A 151 14.50 8.68 19.20
C MET A 151 15.24 7.58 19.96
N ASN A 152 15.66 7.84 21.20
CA ASN A 152 16.25 6.81 22.05
C ASN A 152 15.26 5.67 22.33
N ARG A 153 13.98 6.01 22.53
CA ARG A 153 12.92 5.01 22.76
C ARG A 153 12.63 4.20 21.49
N ARG A 154 12.61 4.82 20.31
CA ARG A 154 12.53 4.13 19.01
C ARG A 154 13.73 3.20 18.82
N ALA A 155 14.95 3.67 19.08
CA ALA A 155 16.17 2.86 18.98
C ALA A 155 16.13 1.62 19.90
N ALA A 156 15.66 1.79 21.14
CA ALA A 156 15.50 0.67 22.08
C ALA A 156 14.45 -0.37 21.63
N LEU A 157 13.52 0.00 20.75
CA LEU A 157 12.48 -0.88 20.21
C LEU A 157 12.81 -1.44 18.82
N GLN A 158 13.98 -1.13 18.24
CA GLN A 158 14.33 -1.54 16.87
C GLN A 158 14.23 -3.05 16.64
N ASN A 159 14.59 -3.87 17.63
CA ASN A 159 14.52 -5.32 17.52
C ASN A 159 13.10 -5.89 17.77
N ASN A 160 12.12 -5.02 18.03
CA ASN A 160 10.72 -5.38 18.21
C ASN A 160 9.86 -4.46 17.34
N THR A 161 9.80 -4.79 16.05
CA THR A 161 9.10 -4.03 15.00
C THR A 161 7.65 -3.72 15.37
N ARG A 162 6.94 -4.67 16.00
CA ARG A 162 5.58 -4.47 16.54
C ARG A 162 5.52 -3.32 17.54
N ASN A 163 6.30 -3.42 18.62
CA ASN A 163 6.31 -2.39 19.65
C ASN A 163 6.82 -1.06 19.12
N LEU A 164 7.75 -1.07 18.16
CA LEU A 164 8.23 0.13 17.50
C LEU A 164 7.12 0.82 16.70
N ALA A 165 6.41 0.09 15.83
CA ALA A 165 5.31 0.65 15.04
C ALA A 165 4.20 1.20 15.93
N SER A 166 3.77 0.44 16.95
CA SER A 166 2.79 0.90 17.95
C SER A 166 3.27 2.16 18.68
N PHE A 167 4.54 2.21 19.08
CA PHE A 167 5.13 3.38 19.73
C PHE A 167 5.15 4.61 18.82
N ILE A 168 5.47 4.43 17.53
CA ILE A 168 5.50 5.50 16.53
C ILE A 168 4.10 6.06 16.29
N ARG A 169 3.07 5.22 16.14
CA ARG A 169 1.67 5.67 15.97
C ARG A 169 1.15 6.47 17.16
N LYS A 170 1.48 6.01 18.37
CA LYS A 170 1.11 6.69 19.63
C LYS A 170 1.92 7.97 19.86
N ASN A 171 3.12 8.05 19.29
CA ASN A 171 4.04 9.19 19.44
C ASN A 171 4.58 9.66 18.07
N PRO A 172 3.71 10.13 17.18
CA PRO A 172 4.07 10.41 15.80
C PRO A 172 4.77 11.76 15.67
N PHE A 173 5.74 11.84 14.78
CA PHE A 173 6.45 13.06 14.41
C PHE A 173 5.85 13.71 13.17
N THR A 174 5.17 12.92 12.34
CA THR A 174 4.43 13.34 11.15
C THR A 174 3.01 12.80 11.18
N LEU A 175 2.10 13.41 10.42
CA LEU A 175 0.73 12.93 10.34
C LEU A 175 0.68 11.49 9.80
N ASP A 176 1.54 11.15 8.83
CA ASP A 176 1.60 9.82 8.23
C ASP A 176 2.02 8.74 9.24
N GLU A 177 2.95 9.04 10.15
CA GLU A 177 3.33 8.14 11.25
C GLU A 177 2.15 7.77 12.15
N SER A 178 1.12 8.62 12.23
CA SER A 178 -0.08 8.33 13.01
C SER A 178 -0.89 7.17 12.42
N PHE A 179 -0.74 6.89 11.12
CA PHE A 179 -1.53 5.90 10.40
C PHE A 179 -0.68 4.72 9.88
N TRP A 180 0.49 4.50 10.47
CA TRP A 180 1.28 3.31 10.15
C TRP A 180 0.47 2.03 10.39
N ILE A 181 0.65 1.03 9.54
CA ILE A 181 -0.04 -0.25 9.70
C ILE A 181 0.75 -1.08 10.72
N ASP A 182 0.04 -1.74 11.65
CA ASP A 182 0.68 -2.61 12.65
C ASP A 182 1.23 -3.86 11.97
N GLY A 183 2.40 -4.32 12.42
CA GLY A 183 3.09 -5.46 11.84
C GLY A 183 2.57 -6.82 12.31
N ASP A 184 1.46 -6.88 13.05
CA ASP A 184 1.02 -8.11 13.75
C ASP A 184 0.77 -9.31 12.83
N GLN A 185 0.38 -9.07 11.57
CA GLN A 185 0.29 -10.09 10.52
C GLN A 185 1.34 -9.92 9.42
N CYS A 186 2.13 -8.84 9.48
CA CYS A 186 3.12 -8.53 8.45
C CYS A 186 4.29 -9.50 8.57
N LEU A 187 4.48 -10.33 7.56
CA LEU A 187 5.64 -11.21 7.48
C LEU A 187 6.98 -10.44 7.42
N TYR A 188 6.96 -9.24 6.83
CA TYR A 188 8.16 -8.46 6.51
C TYR A 188 8.43 -7.34 7.53
N ASP A 189 9.57 -6.65 7.40
CA ASP A 189 9.89 -5.48 8.21
C ASP A 189 8.93 -4.30 7.91
N SER A 190 7.92 -4.15 8.76
CA SER A 190 6.90 -3.11 8.63
C SER A 190 7.47 -1.70 8.81
N GLY A 191 8.61 -1.54 9.49
CA GLY A 191 9.27 -0.24 9.65
C GLY A 191 9.80 0.28 8.32
N LEU A 192 10.55 -0.56 7.61
CA LEU A 192 11.08 -0.23 6.27
C LEU A 192 9.96 0.04 5.26
N LEU A 193 8.90 -0.77 5.29
CA LEU A 193 7.75 -0.61 4.41
C LEU A 193 7.00 0.70 4.67
N ASN A 194 6.71 1.03 5.93
CA ASN A 194 6.02 2.28 6.28
C ASN A 194 6.87 3.52 5.98
N GLU A 195 8.19 3.46 6.18
CA GLU A 195 9.12 4.55 5.81
C GLU A 195 9.05 4.84 4.31
N GLN A 196 9.19 3.80 3.48
CA GLN A 196 9.12 3.94 2.03
C GLN A 196 7.74 4.41 1.57
N LEU A 197 6.66 3.91 2.18
CA LEU A 197 5.29 4.38 1.89
C LEU A 197 5.14 5.88 2.17
N GLY A 198 5.71 6.37 3.27
CA GLY A 198 5.77 7.79 3.60
C GLY A 198 6.49 8.61 2.52
N ILE A 199 7.65 8.14 2.06
CA ILE A 199 8.42 8.79 0.97
C ILE A 199 7.57 8.90 -0.31
N ILE A 200 6.93 7.81 -0.73
CA ILE A 200 6.10 7.78 -1.95
C ILE A 200 4.85 8.67 -1.81
N ASN A 201 4.31 8.82 -0.60
CA ASN A 201 3.16 9.70 -0.35
C ASN A 201 3.51 11.18 -0.54
N ILE A 202 4.74 11.56 -0.22
CA ILE A 202 5.25 12.93 -0.40
C ILE A 202 5.68 13.19 -1.83
N ALA A 203 6.28 12.20 -2.48
CA ALA A 203 6.79 12.36 -3.84
C ALA A 203 5.65 12.47 -4.85
N GLU A 204 5.44 13.67 -5.40
CA GLU A 204 4.48 13.90 -6.47
C GLU A 204 5.00 13.35 -7.81
N ASN A 205 4.12 12.77 -8.62
CA ASN A 205 4.34 12.40 -10.03
C ASN A 205 5.41 11.31 -10.34
N ILE A 206 5.74 10.40 -9.41
CA ILE A 206 6.61 9.26 -9.72
C ILE A 206 5.93 8.24 -10.65
N ILE A 207 4.63 8.03 -10.45
CA ILE A 207 3.85 7.01 -11.14
C ILE A 207 2.96 7.66 -12.20
N GLU A 208 2.97 7.07 -13.39
CA GLU A 208 2.03 7.35 -14.46
C GLU A 208 1.04 6.19 -14.60
N ARG A 209 -0.24 6.51 -14.75
CA ARG A 209 -1.31 5.53 -14.95
C ARG A 209 -1.77 5.50 -16.41
N GLY A 210 -2.05 4.30 -16.92
CA GLY A 210 -2.43 4.12 -18.32
C GLY A 210 -2.73 2.67 -18.66
N ASN A 211 -2.81 2.41 -19.97
CA ASN A 211 -3.11 1.10 -20.53
C ASN A 211 -2.12 0.74 -21.64
N PHE A 212 -1.77 -0.54 -21.71
CA PHE A 212 -1.12 -1.11 -22.88
C PHE A 212 -2.18 -1.54 -23.90
N VAL A 213 -2.11 -0.99 -25.11
CA VAL A 213 -3.04 -1.30 -26.19
C VAL A 213 -2.27 -1.67 -27.45
N TRP A 214 -2.87 -2.52 -28.28
CA TRP A 214 -2.33 -2.77 -29.61
C TRP A 214 -2.48 -1.53 -30.48
N LEU A 215 -1.49 -1.27 -31.33
CA LEU A 215 -1.50 -0.18 -32.28
C LEU A 215 -2.73 -0.31 -33.17
N ASN A 216 -3.51 0.76 -33.28
CA ASN A 216 -4.77 0.81 -34.00
C ASN A 216 -5.84 -0.20 -33.52
N GLY A 217 -5.65 -0.84 -32.35
CA GLY A 217 -6.54 -1.90 -31.85
C GLY A 217 -6.41 -3.23 -32.60
N GLU A 218 -5.45 -3.36 -33.51
CA GLU A 218 -5.20 -4.57 -34.30
C GLU A 218 -4.31 -5.53 -33.51
N ARG A 219 -4.81 -6.73 -33.19
CA ARG A 219 -4.07 -7.71 -32.39
C ARG A 219 -2.73 -8.09 -33.02
N ASP A 220 -1.77 -8.40 -32.15
CA ASP A 220 -0.43 -8.88 -32.50
C ASP A 220 0.42 -7.86 -33.31
N THR A 221 0.03 -6.59 -33.28
CA THR A 221 0.81 -5.46 -33.81
C THR A 221 1.75 -4.90 -32.74
N LYS A 222 2.23 -3.65 -32.88
CA LYS A 222 3.04 -3.00 -31.84
C LYS A 222 2.15 -2.68 -30.63
N VAL A 223 2.61 -2.93 -29.41
CA VAL A 223 1.95 -2.45 -28.20
C VAL A 223 2.40 -1.03 -27.91
N ILE A 224 1.46 -0.14 -27.59
CA ILE A 224 1.71 1.25 -27.20
C ILE A 224 1.17 1.52 -25.80
N TRP A 225 1.82 2.46 -25.11
CA TRP A 225 1.38 2.97 -23.83
C TRP A 225 0.46 4.18 -24.02
N VAL A 226 -0.74 4.14 -23.45
CA VAL A 226 -1.71 5.24 -23.51
C VAL A 226 -2.03 5.70 -22.09
N LYS A 227 -1.69 6.96 -21.78
CA LYS A 227 -1.98 7.57 -20.48
C LYS A 227 -3.48 7.64 -20.24
N ASP A 228 -3.91 7.15 -19.10
CA ASP A 228 -5.31 7.14 -18.69
C ASP A 228 -5.41 7.15 -17.17
N LYS A 229 -6.14 8.11 -16.61
CA LYS A 229 -6.37 8.21 -15.16
C LYS A 229 -7.13 7.01 -14.60
N HIS A 230 -7.89 6.32 -15.45
CA HIS A 230 -8.63 5.10 -15.10
C HIS A 230 -7.95 3.82 -15.60
N GLY A 231 -6.71 3.93 -16.10
CA GLY A 231 -5.96 2.79 -16.59
C GLY A 231 -5.67 1.74 -15.53
N HIS A 232 -5.45 0.51 -15.98
CA HIS A 232 -5.22 -0.65 -15.13
C HIS A 232 -3.74 -0.88 -14.78
N TRP A 233 -2.85 -0.10 -15.40
CA TRP A 233 -1.41 -0.17 -15.16
C TRP A 233 -0.89 1.12 -14.56
N GLU A 234 0.13 0.94 -13.76
CA GLU A 234 0.96 1.99 -13.21
C GLU A 234 2.41 1.71 -13.62
N ILE A 235 3.08 2.70 -14.20
CA ILE A 235 4.50 2.65 -14.53
C ILE A 235 5.25 3.77 -13.82
N CYS A 236 6.47 3.50 -13.39
CA CYS A 236 7.39 4.53 -12.91
C CYS A 236 8.57 4.75 -13.86
N TRP A 237 8.69 3.91 -14.89
CA TRP A 237 9.74 3.97 -15.90
C TRP A 237 9.18 3.58 -17.27
N ASN A 238 9.70 4.20 -18.34
CA ASN A 238 9.35 3.86 -19.71
C ASN A 238 10.57 3.95 -20.64
N PHE A 239 10.51 3.25 -21.77
CA PHE A 239 11.52 3.31 -22.82
C PHE A 239 11.62 4.73 -23.40
N LYS A 240 12.86 5.24 -23.51
CA LYS A 240 13.11 6.54 -24.15
C LYS A 240 13.14 6.44 -25.67
N ASN A 241 13.58 5.30 -26.20
CA ASN A 241 13.73 5.05 -27.62
C ASN A 241 12.64 4.08 -28.10
N GLU A 242 11.91 4.47 -29.15
CA GLU A 242 10.75 3.70 -29.64
C GLU A 242 11.08 2.28 -30.13
N GLY A 243 12.34 2.03 -30.51
CA GLY A 243 12.84 0.73 -30.99
C GLY A 243 13.27 -0.23 -29.87
N GLU A 244 13.37 0.23 -28.62
CA GLU A 244 13.71 -0.65 -27.48
C GLU A 244 12.48 -1.36 -26.90
N SER A 245 11.34 -0.66 -26.88
CA SER A 245 10.03 -1.27 -26.60
C SER A 245 9.63 -2.19 -27.74
N ASN A 246 8.84 -3.23 -27.47
CA ASN A 246 8.40 -4.20 -28.49
C ASN A 246 9.56 -4.89 -29.23
N ASN A 247 10.74 -5.00 -28.60
CA ASN A 247 11.86 -5.74 -29.13
C ASN A 247 11.52 -7.24 -29.08
N ILE A 248 10.82 -7.72 -30.11
CA ILE A 248 10.39 -9.09 -30.28
C ILE A 248 10.84 -9.59 -31.65
N SER A 249 11.22 -10.86 -31.73
CA SER A 249 11.55 -11.52 -33.01
C SER A 249 10.47 -12.52 -33.37
N ARG A 250 10.27 -12.74 -34.67
CA ARG A 250 9.29 -13.69 -35.18
C ARG A 250 9.97 -14.74 -36.04
N ILE A 251 9.74 -16.01 -35.73
CA ILE A 251 10.22 -17.17 -36.51
C ILE A 251 8.99 -18.00 -36.88
N GLY A 252 8.58 -17.91 -38.15
CA GLY A 252 7.30 -18.48 -38.60
C GLY A 252 6.13 -17.83 -37.86
N ASN A 253 5.35 -18.64 -37.12
CA ASN A 253 4.22 -18.17 -36.31
C ASN A 253 4.57 -17.97 -34.83
N LEU A 254 5.83 -18.14 -34.45
CA LEU A 254 6.27 -18.01 -33.06
C LEU A 254 6.93 -16.66 -32.83
N PHE A 255 6.48 -15.96 -31.79
CA PHE A 255 7.07 -14.73 -31.29
C PHE A 255 8.03 -15.02 -30.13
N ARG A 256 9.13 -14.26 -30.05
CA ARG A 256 10.14 -14.40 -28.99
C ARG A 256 10.51 -13.05 -28.39
N PRO A 257 10.66 -12.94 -27.05
CA PRO A 257 11.08 -11.73 -26.38
C PRO A 257 12.57 -11.43 -26.61
N GLY A 258 12.92 -10.17 -26.88
CA GLY A 258 14.29 -9.71 -27.15
C GLY A 258 14.99 -9.01 -25.97
N ASN A 259 14.25 -8.64 -24.92
CA ASN A 259 14.79 -7.90 -23.76
C ASN A 259 14.85 -8.73 -22.48
N THR A 260 14.90 -10.07 -22.57
CA THR A 260 14.93 -10.99 -21.42
C THR A 260 16.12 -10.80 -20.47
N HIS A 261 17.19 -10.17 -20.97
CA HIS A 261 18.37 -9.78 -20.18
C HIS A 261 18.13 -8.51 -19.34
N ARG A 262 17.18 -7.65 -19.72
CA ARG A 262 16.87 -6.37 -19.05
C ARG A 262 15.63 -6.43 -18.18
N PHE A 263 14.63 -7.23 -18.57
CA PHE A 263 13.34 -7.26 -17.89
C PHE A 263 12.87 -8.69 -17.65
N VAL A 264 12.12 -8.85 -16.57
CA VAL A 264 11.42 -10.08 -16.21
C VAL A 264 10.08 -9.72 -15.56
N ALA A 265 9.08 -10.57 -15.75
CA ALA A 265 7.76 -10.38 -15.19
C ALA A 265 7.29 -11.58 -14.38
N GLY A 266 6.37 -11.32 -13.46
CA GLY A 266 5.64 -12.31 -12.70
C GLY A 266 4.17 -11.92 -12.59
N ALA A 267 3.29 -12.91 -12.65
CA ALA A 267 1.85 -12.69 -12.58
C ALA A 267 1.15 -13.66 -11.62
N ASP A 268 0.10 -13.15 -11.00
CA ASP A 268 -0.91 -13.92 -10.27
C ASP A 268 -2.28 -13.69 -10.93
N THR A 269 -2.90 -14.76 -11.39
CA THR A 269 -4.17 -14.72 -12.13
C THR A 269 -5.33 -15.15 -11.24
N PHE A 270 -6.54 -14.72 -11.55
CA PHE A 270 -7.73 -15.19 -10.83
C PHE A 270 -8.48 -16.22 -11.69
N SER A 271 -9.18 -17.14 -11.03
CA SER A 271 -10.20 -17.97 -11.66
C SER A 271 -11.60 -17.40 -11.37
N HIS A 272 -12.57 -17.66 -12.26
CA HIS A 272 -13.98 -17.30 -12.03
C HIS A 272 -14.69 -18.20 -11.01
N SER A 273 -13.98 -19.13 -10.37
CA SER A 273 -14.52 -19.96 -9.29
C SER A 273 -14.77 -19.09 -8.05
N VAL A 274 -16.04 -19.00 -7.66
CA VAL A 274 -16.51 -18.28 -6.46
C VAL A 274 -15.73 -18.76 -5.23
N VAL A 275 -14.95 -17.86 -4.63
CA VAL A 275 -14.26 -18.13 -3.36
C VAL A 275 -15.29 -18.02 -2.23
N LYS A 276 -15.16 -18.85 -1.19
CA LYS A 276 -16.03 -18.87 0.00
C LYS A 276 -16.01 -17.57 0.80
N ASP A 277 -15.04 -16.70 0.54
CA ASP A 277 -14.93 -15.40 1.15
C ASP A 277 -15.56 -14.35 0.23
N SER A 278 -16.30 -13.41 0.81
CA SER A 278 -17.12 -12.42 0.11
C SER A 278 -16.34 -11.45 -0.80
N ARG A 279 -15.00 -11.56 -0.82
CA ARG A 279 -14.06 -10.77 -1.64
C ARG A 279 -13.59 -11.57 -2.86
N ARG A 280 -13.74 -10.99 -4.05
CA ARG A 280 -13.21 -11.54 -5.31
C ARG A 280 -11.75 -11.06 -5.51
N SER A 281 -10.83 -11.96 -5.88
CA SER A 281 -9.40 -11.66 -6.10
C SER A 281 -9.18 -10.92 -7.44
N ASP A 282 -8.21 -10.01 -7.50
CA ASP A 282 -7.84 -9.27 -8.70
C ASP A 282 -6.79 -10.04 -9.52
N GLY A 283 -6.63 -9.67 -10.79
CA GLY A 283 -5.46 -10.08 -11.55
C GLY A 283 -4.30 -9.16 -11.28
N ALA A 284 -3.12 -9.69 -10.97
CA ALA A 284 -1.93 -8.90 -10.69
C ALA A 284 -0.73 -9.33 -11.54
N MET A 285 0.07 -8.34 -11.98
CA MET A 285 1.34 -8.59 -12.67
C MET A 285 2.33 -7.48 -12.35
N PHE A 286 3.60 -7.83 -12.23
CA PHE A 286 4.70 -6.87 -12.11
C PHE A 286 5.76 -7.13 -13.16
N VAL A 287 6.42 -6.06 -13.62
CA VAL A 287 7.65 -6.13 -14.41
C VAL A 287 8.77 -5.49 -13.61
N LYS A 288 9.89 -6.20 -13.54
CA LYS A 288 11.11 -5.74 -12.89
C LYS A 288 12.20 -5.50 -13.91
N MET A 289 12.90 -4.37 -13.79
CA MET A 289 14.18 -4.16 -14.43
C MET A 289 15.23 -4.96 -13.66
N LYS A 290 15.95 -5.82 -14.36
CA LYS A 290 17.00 -6.66 -13.78
C LYS A 290 18.20 -5.80 -13.41
N TYR A 291 18.96 -6.23 -12.41
CA TYR A 291 20.18 -5.53 -12.01
C TYR A 291 21.22 -5.59 -13.12
N ASP A 292 21.75 -4.42 -13.49
CA ASP A 292 22.90 -4.25 -14.36
C ASP A 292 23.97 -3.43 -13.63
N ALA A 293 25.14 -4.03 -13.41
CA ALA A 293 26.26 -3.38 -12.71
C ALA A 293 26.83 -2.17 -13.47
N ALA A 294 26.64 -2.11 -14.80
CA ALA A 294 27.09 -1.00 -15.62
C ALA A 294 26.04 0.13 -15.71
N SER A 295 24.81 -0.12 -15.28
CA SER A 295 23.71 0.84 -15.39
C SER A 295 23.74 1.87 -14.26
N ILE A 296 23.65 3.14 -14.64
CA ILE A 296 23.43 4.29 -13.74
C ILE A 296 21.94 4.68 -13.66
N ASP A 297 21.04 3.92 -14.28
CA ASP A 297 19.60 4.21 -14.25
C ASP A 297 19.09 4.11 -12.79
N PRO A 298 18.42 5.13 -12.24
CA PRO A 298 17.84 5.08 -10.90
C PRO A 298 16.87 3.91 -10.68
N TYR A 299 16.26 3.40 -11.76
CA TYR A 299 15.35 2.26 -11.77
C TYR A 299 16.06 0.91 -11.98
N ASN A 300 17.39 0.90 -12.00
CA ASN A 300 18.18 -0.34 -12.02
C ASN A 300 17.81 -1.20 -10.80
N ASP A 301 17.43 -2.45 -11.02
CA ASP A 301 16.91 -3.38 -10.01
C ASP A 301 15.53 -3.02 -9.41
N ALA A 302 14.78 -2.10 -10.02
CA ALA A 302 13.46 -1.67 -9.56
C ALA A 302 12.30 -2.42 -10.24
N PHE A 303 11.16 -2.51 -9.56
CA PHE A 303 9.88 -2.74 -10.24
C PHE A 303 9.52 -1.51 -11.07
N VAL A 304 9.22 -1.70 -12.36
CA VAL A 304 9.00 -0.61 -13.33
C VAL A 304 7.56 -0.50 -13.80
N CYS A 305 6.79 -1.59 -13.69
CA CYS A 305 5.40 -1.66 -14.09
C CYS A 305 4.62 -2.53 -13.11
N SER A 306 3.39 -2.13 -12.82
CA SER A 306 2.40 -2.93 -12.10
C SER A 306 1.06 -2.92 -12.85
N TYR A 307 0.37 -4.05 -12.79
CA TYR A 307 -0.99 -4.25 -13.27
C TYR A 307 -1.82 -4.80 -12.12
N ARG A 308 -3.02 -4.23 -11.90
CA ARG A 308 -3.98 -4.77 -10.96
C ARG A 308 -5.40 -4.49 -11.43
N HIS A 309 -6.10 -5.53 -11.89
CA HIS A 309 -7.47 -5.40 -12.35
C HIS A 309 -8.25 -6.71 -12.35
N ARG A 310 -9.52 -6.65 -11.93
CA ARG A 310 -10.51 -7.72 -12.13
C ARG A 310 -11.14 -7.59 -13.51
N ALA A 311 -10.50 -8.22 -14.49
CA ALA A 311 -11.04 -8.28 -15.84
C ALA A 311 -12.41 -8.98 -15.90
N PRO A 312 -13.32 -8.59 -16.82
CA PRO A 312 -14.61 -9.25 -16.99
C PRO A 312 -14.49 -10.73 -17.39
N SER A 313 -13.44 -11.10 -18.11
CA SER A 313 -13.11 -12.48 -18.48
C SER A 313 -11.62 -12.78 -18.26
N THR A 314 -11.29 -14.07 -18.14
CA THR A 314 -9.91 -14.54 -18.03
C THR A 314 -9.11 -14.21 -19.30
N ASP A 315 -9.74 -14.30 -20.48
CA ASP A 315 -9.07 -14.00 -21.75
C ASP A 315 -8.63 -12.53 -21.87
N ILE A 316 -9.42 -11.59 -21.32
CA ILE A 316 -9.05 -10.17 -21.28
C ILE A 316 -7.83 -9.99 -20.37
N GLN A 317 -7.84 -10.61 -19.19
CA GLN A 317 -6.69 -10.60 -18.29
C GLN A 317 -5.43 -11.17 -18.96
N TYR A 318 -5.54 -12.28 -19.68
CA TYR A 318 -4.41 -12.92 -20.34
C TYR A 318 -3.88 -12.05 -21.49
N GLU A 319 -4.76 -11.40 -22.25
CA GLU A 319 -4.38 -10.44 -23.28
C GLU A 319 -3.65 -9.22 -22.70
N ASP A 320 -4.11 -8.73 -21.56
CA ASP A 320 -3.50 -7.60 -20.85
C ASP A 320 -2.08 -7.93 -20.38
N MET A 321 -1.89 -9.11 -19.80
CA MET A 321 -0.57 -9.61 -19.39
C MET A 321 0.34 -9.89 -20.60
N LEU A 322 -0.21 -10.44 -21.70
CA LEU A 322 0.49 -10.67 -22.96
C LEU A 322 1.04 -9.35 -23.54
N LYS A 323 0.18 -8.33 -23.70
CA LYS A 323 0.58 -7.01 -24.19
C LYS A 323 1.70 -6.41 -23.34
N THR A 324 1.62 -6.56 -22.02
CA THR A 324 2.65 -6.09 -21.09
C THR A 324 3.99 -6.79 -21.37
N SER A 325 3.98 -8.13 -21.48
CA SER A 325 5.19 -8.92 -21.79
C SER A 325 5.78 -8.58 -23.16
N VAL A 326 4.93 -8.31 -24.17
CA VAL A 326 5.34 -7.88 -25.51
C VAL A 326 5.98 -6.49 -25.49
N PHE A 327 5.35 -5.53 -24.81
CA PHE A 327 5.85 -4.16 -24.72
C PHE A 327 7.26 -4.11 -24.11
N PHE A 328 7.47 -4.82 -23.00
CA PHE A 328 8.77 -4.90 -22.35
C PHE A 328 9.72 -5.89 -23.02
N GLY A 329 9.22 -6.83 -23.82
CA GLY A 329 10.01 -7.89 -24.47
C GLY A 329 10.60 -8.85 -23.44
N CYS A 330 9.82 -9.28 -22.44
CA CYS A 330 10.30 -10.04 -21.28
C CYS A 330 9.62 -11.40 -21.13
N LEU A 331 10.25 -12.30 -20.36
CA LEU A 331 9.64 -13.55 -19.92
C LEU A 331 8.71 -13.31 -18.73
N ILE A 332 7.67 -14.14 -18.62
CA ILE A 332 6.71 -14.10 -17.51
C ILE A 332 6.68 -15.42 -16.74
N LEU A 333 6.80 -15.34 -15.41
CA LEU A 333 6.57 -16.45 -14.48
C LEU A 333 5.16 -16.35 -13.87
N PHE A 334 4.57 -17.49 -13.57
CA PHE A 334 3.18 -17.61 -13.18
C PHE A 334 2.97 -18.87 -12.34
N GLU A 335 1.83 -18.95 -11.66
CA GLU A 335 1.40 -20.15 -10.94
C GLU A 335 0.88 -21.25 -11.90
N SER A 336 1.55 -22.40 -11.97
CA SER A 336 1.24 -23.45 -12.94
C SER A 336 -0.08 -24.18 -12.69
N ASN A 337 -0.66 -24.10 -11.49
CA ASN A 337 -1.94 -24.75 -11.19
C ASN A 337 -3.12 -24.09 -11.95
N LYS A 338 -2.94 -22.87 -12.45
CA LYS A 338 -3.93 -22.12 -13.23
C LYS A 338 -3.57 -22.25 -14.71
N ASN A 339 -3.88 -23.37 -15.37
CA ASN A 339 -3.34 -23.68 -16.71
C ASN A 339 -3.90 -22.85 -17.87
N ASN A 340 -5.09 -22.24 -17.76
CA ASN A 340 -5.80 -21.65 -18.89
C ASN A 340 -5.03 -20.52 -19.63
N TRP A 341 -4.18 -19.78 -18.91
CA TRP A 341 -3.40 -18.69 -19.52
C TRP A 341 -2.14 -19.21 -20.25
N LYS A 342 -1.58 -20.36 -19.86
CA LYS A 342 -0.49 -21.04 -20.60
C LYS A 342 -0.97 -21.37 -22.02
N ASP A 343 -2.13 -22.00 -22.10
CA ASP A 343 -2.74 -22.40 -23.37
C ASP A 343 -3.07 -21.18 -24.24
N TYR A 344 -3.51 -20.07 -23.62
CA TYR A 344 -3.73 -18.80 -24.31
C TYR A 344 -2.47 -18.29 -25.02
N PHE A 345 -1.32 -18.26 -24.33
CA PHE A 345 -0.05 -17.82 -24.91
C PHE A 345 0.41 -18.75 -26.03
N ILE A 346 0.30 -20.07 -25.84
CA ILE A 346 0.67 -21.07 -26.85
C ILE A 346 -0.18 -20.92 -28.11
N HIS A 347 -1.51 -20.87 -27.97
CA HIS A 347 -2.43 -20.73 -29.11
C HIS A 347 -2.22 -19.42 -29.88
N ARG A 348 -1.74 -18.37 -29.21
CA ARG A 348 -1.41 -17.08 -29.83
C ARG A 348 -0.01 -17.04 -30.45
N GLY A 349 0.81 -18.08 -30.30
CA GLY A 349 2.18 -18.13 -30.82
C GLY A 349 3.22 -17.44 -29.94
N TYR A 350 2.87 -17.14 -28.69
CA TYR A 350 3.73 -16.47 -27.70
C TYR A 350 4.29 -17.43 -26.64
N GLU A 351 4.34 -18.74 -26.94
CA GLU A 351 4.90 -19.75 -26.03
C GLU A 351 6.27 -19.37 -25.48
N ALA A 352 7.15 -18.79 -26.30
CA ALA A 352 8.51 -18.42 -25.88
C ALA A 352 8.58 -17.25 -24.89
N PHE A 353 7.45 -16.63 -24.53
CA PHE A 353 7.36 -15.67 -23.43
C PHE A 353 7.15 -16.35 -22.07
N LEU A 354 6.70 -17.61 -22.06
CA LEU A 354 6.47 -18.37 -20.85
C LEU A 354 7.79 -18.82 -20.23
N MET A 355 7.96 -18.59 -18.93
CA MET A 355 9.16 -19.03 -18.22
C MET A 355 9.06 -20.50 -17.81
N LYS A 356 10.05 -21.29 -18.23
CA LYS A 356 10.30 -22.64 -17.68
C LYS A 356 11.45 -22.57 -16.68
N LEU A 357 11.19 -22.92 -15.43
CA LEU A 357 12.21 -22.94 -14.38
C LEU A 357 12.98 -24.26 -14.39
N ASN A 358 14.28 -24.21 -14.08
CA ASN A 358 15.08 -25.42 -13.91
C ASN A 358 14.54 -26.28 -12.77
N GLY A 359 14.47 -27.60 -12.99
CA GLY A 359 13.91 -28.55 -12.04
C GLY A 359 12.38 -28.70 -12.10
N TYR A 360 11.71 -28.04 -13.04
CA TYR A 360 10.28 -28.22 -13.32
C TYR A 360 10.07 -28.73 -14.75
N ASP A 361 9.11 -29.63 -14.91
CA ASP A 361 8.85 -30.32 -16.18
C ASP A 361 8.14 -29.42 -17.21
N ASP A 362 7.32 -28.47 -16.73
CA ASP A 362 6.50 -27.57 -17.53
C ASP A 362 6.77 -26.11 -17.19
N TYR A 363 6.16 -25.19 -17.93
CA TYR A 363 6.20 -23.75 -17.68
C TYR A 363 5.56 -23.38 -16.33
N GLY A 364 6.07 -22.31 -15.71
CA GLY A 364 5.54 -21.77 -14.46
C GLY A 364 6.12 -22.40 -13.21
N ILE A 365 5.48 -22.15 -12.07
CA ILE A 365 5.85 -22.69 -10.76
C ILE A 365 4.57 -23.13 -10.02
N PRO A 366 4.53 -24.31 -9.39
CA PRO A 366 3.35 -24.77 -8.67
C PRO A 366 3.09 -23.90 -7.43
N GLY A 367 1.83 -23.50 -7.23
CA GLY A 367 1.39 -22.80 -6.02
C GLY A 367 1.21 -23.78 -4.88
N ASN A 368 2.26 -24.00 -4.11
CA ASN A 368 2.24 -24.83 -2.91
C ASN A 368 3.00 -24.12 -1.78
N GLN A 369 2.89 -24.67 -0.57
CA GLN A 369 3.48 -24.07 0.62
C GLN A 369 5.00 -23.82 0.49
N LYS A 370 5.73 -24.72 -0.18
CA LYS A 370 7.17 -24.56 -0.42
C LYS A 370 7.46 -23.39 -1.36
N THR A 371 6.68 -23.23 -2.41
CA THR A 371 6.78 -22.07 -3.31
C THR A 371 6.45 -20.77 -2.58
N HIS A 372 5.43 -20.76 -1.72
CA HIS A 372 5.07 -19.57 -0.93
C HIS A 372 6.17 -19.20 0.07
N GLN A 373 6.83 -20.17 0.70
CA GLN A 373 7.99 -19.93 1.57
C GLN A 373 9.16 -19.32 0.79
N GLN A 374 9.51 -19.90 -0.37
CA GLN A 374 10.58 -19.34 -1.21
C GLN A 374 10.26 -17.92 -1.70
N LEU A 375 8.99 -17.66 -2.01
CA LEU A 375 8.50 -16.34 -2.38
C LEU A 375 8.72 -15.35 -1.24
N ALA A 376 8.35 -15.73 -0.02
CA ALA A 376 8.57 -14.91 1.17
C ALA A 376 10.04 -14.59 1.41
N GLU A 377 10.92 -15.60 1.41
CA GLU A 377 12.36 -15.43 1.64
C GLU A 377 13.00 -14.46 0.62
N VAL A 378 12.68 -14.64 -0.66
CA VAL A 378 13.20 -13.79 -1.73
C VAL A 378 12.65 -12.37 -1.61
N THR A 379 11.38 -12.22 -1.24
CA THR A 379 10.74 -10.91 -1.05
C THR A 379 11.34 -10.16 0.14
N GLU A 380 11.55 -10.85 1.26
CA GLU A 380 12.21 -10.29 2.45
C GLU A 380 13.62 -9.80 2.11
N GLY A 381 14.41 -10.63 1.42
CA GLY A 381 15.73 -10.24 0.94
C GLY A 381 15.70 -9.01 0.03
N TYR A 382 14.72 -8.88 -0.85
CA TYR A 382 14.56 -7.70 -1.69
C TYR A 382 14.14 -6.45 -0.91
N ILE A 383 13.23 -6.59 0.07
CA ILE A 383 12.81 -5.46 0.93
C ILE A 383 14.01 -4.93 1.73
N LEU A 384 14.80 -5.81 2.36
CA LEU A 384 15.96 -5.40 3.15
C LEU A 384 17.01 -4.63 2.34
N ASN A 385 17.21 -5.00 1.07
CA ASN A 385 18.28 -4.45 0.23
C ASN A 385 17.84 -3.34 -0.74
N SER A 386 16.59 -3.39 -1.21
CA SER A 386 16.13 -2.63 -2.38
C SER A 386 14.76 -1.96 -2.18
N ILE A 387 14.19 -1.89 -0.96
CA ILE A 387 12.87 -1.27 -0.72
C ILE A 387 12.77 0.17 -1.24
N LYS A 388 13.86 0.95 -1.19
CA LYS A 388 13.90 2.33 -1.69
C LYS A 388 13.63 2.48 -3.19
N LYS A 389 13.70 1.36 -3.94
CA LYS A 389 13.43 1.25 -5.37
C LYS A 389 12.00 0.79 -5.68
N VAL A 390 11.17 0.60 -4.67
CA VAL A 390 9.76 0.22 -4.83
C VAL A 390 8.92 1.50 -4.77
N PHE A 391 8.14 1.74 -5.82
CA PHE A 391 7.34 2.96 -5.94
C PHE A 391 5.83 2.70 -5.85
N PHE A 392 5.39 1.44 -5.98
CA PHE A 392 3.97 1.09 -6.04
C PHE A 392 3.34 0.97 -4.65
N ARG A 393 2.44 1.90 -4.33
CA ARG A 393 1.75 1.93 -3.02
C ARG A 393 0.92 0.68 -2.74
N THR A 394 0.24 0.17 -3.77
CA THR A 394 -0.53 -1.08 -3.71
C THR A 394 0.34 -2.27 -3.31
N LEU A 395 1.55 -2.37 -3.84
CA LEU A 395 2.48 -3.44 -3.48
C LEU A 395 2.93 -3.35 -2.02
N ILE A 396 3.33 -2.16 -1.56
CA ILE A 396 3.77 -1.97 -0.17
C ILE A 396 2.64 -2.23 0.82
N ASN A 397 1.42 -1.80 0.52
CA ASN A 397 0.25 -2.06 1.36
C ASN A 397 -0.11 -3.55 1.42
N ASP A 398 0.01 -4.29 0.30
CA ASP A 398 -0.18 -5.74 0.27
C ASP A 398 0.92 -6.43 1.09
N TRP A 399 2.19 -6.01 1.00
CA TRP A 399 3.28 -6.53 1.83
C TRP A 399 3.10 -6.25 3.32
N LEU A 400 2.61 -5.07 3.71
CA LEU A 400 2.33 -4.70 5.10
C LEU A 400 1.28 -5.59 5.78
N GLN A 401 0.46 -6.30 5.00
CA GLN A 401 -0.60 -7.18 5.49
C GLN A 401 -0.34 -8.64 5.12
N PHE A 402 0.78 -8.95 4.47
CA PHE A 402 0.98 -10.25 3.84
C PHE A 402 1.08 -11.38 4.87
N ASP A 403 0.14 -12.33 4.78
CA ASP A 403 0.10 -13.56 5.58
C ASP A 403 0.32 -14.79 4.68
N LEU A 404 1.33 -15.60 5.02
CA LEU A 404 1.65 -16.85 4.33
C LEU A 404 0.54 -17.90 4.40
N ASN A 405 -0.30 -17.86 5.43
CA ASN A 405 -1.41 -18.80 5.58
C ASN A 405 -2.63 -18.39 4.74
N ASN A 406 -2.72 -17.12 4.34
CA ASN A 406 -3.83 -16.58 3.58
C ASN A 406 -3.34 -15.68 2.42
N THR A 407 -2.65 -16.30 1.46
CA THR A 407 -2.05 -15.57 0.32
C THR A 407 -3.07 -15.06 -0.70
N THR A 408 -4.30 -15.58 -0.70
CA THR A 408 -5.35 -15.26 -1.69
C THR A 408 -5.92 -13.85 -1.56
N ALA A 409 -5.63 -13.15 -0.45
CA ALA A 409 -6.04 -11.76 -0.24
C ALA A 409 -5.04 -10.74 -0.84
N TYR A 410 -3.84 -11.18 -1.23
CA TYR A 410 -2.67 -10.33 -1.49
C TYR A 410 -2.09 -10.55 -2.90
N ASP A 411 -2.93 -10.39 -3.92
CA ASP A 411 -2.59 -10.64 -5.33
C ASP A 411 -1.31 -9.88 -5.77
N SER A 412 -1.10 -8.65 -5.30
CA SER A 412 0.07 -7.85 -5.71
C SER A 412 1.36 -8.40 -5.13
N ALA A 413 1.33 -8.83 -3.86
CA ALA A 413 2.49 -9.43 -3.19
C ALA A 413 2.87 -10.76 -3.85
N MET A 414 1.89 -11.57 -4.23
CA MET A 414 2.11 -12.83 -4.95
C MET A 414 2.74 -12.60 -6.32
N ALA A 415 2.18 -11.70 -7.15
CA ALA A 415 2.73 -11.38 -8.47
C ALA A 415 4.15 -10.79 -8.40
N ALA A 416 4.42 -9.89 -7.44
CA ALA A 416 5.75 -9.35 -7.21
C ALA A 416 6.74 -10.43 -6.75
N GLY A 417 6.31 -11.31 -5.86
CA GLY A 417 7.11 -12.44 -5.39
C GLY A 417 7.48 -13.42 -6.50
N TYR A 418 6.55 -13.77 -7.40
CA TYR A 418 6.87 -14.52 -8.61
C TYR A 418 7.86 -13.79 -9.50
N THR A 419 7.72 -12.47 -9.65
CA THR A 419 8.68 -11.65 -10.42
C THR A 419 10.09 -11.74 -9.84
N LEU A 420 10.24 -11.71 -8.51
CA LEU A 420 11.54 -11.82 -7.85
C LEU A 420 12.12 -13.24 -7.93
N ILE A 421 11.30 -14.29 -7.81
CA ILE A 421 11.74 -15.68 -8.05
C ILE A 421 12.27 -15.81 -9.49
N ALA A 422 11.55 -15.27 -10.46
CA ALA A 422 11.91 -15.29 -11.86
C ALA A 422 13.26 -14.60 -12.11
N ASP A 423 13.48 -13.45 -11.48
CA ASP A 423 14.75 -12.73 -11.56
C ASP A 423 15.93 -13.52 -10.96
N ASN A 424 15.76 -14.00 -9.71
CA ASN A 424 16.80 -14.72 -8.98
C ASN A 424 17.19 -16.04 -9.66
N ARG A 425 16.22 -16.79 -10.19
CA ARG A 425 16.49 -18.11 -10.79
C ARG A 425 17.04 -18.04 -12.22
N LEU A 426 16.97 -16.88 -12.88
CA LEU A 426 17.73 -16.64 -14.12
C LEU A 426 19.24 -16.48 -13.84
N LEU A 427 19.63 -16.10 -12.62
CA LEU A 427 21.04 -15.86 -12.24
C LEU A 427 21.77 -17.14 -11.76
N TYR A 428 21.06 -18.12 -11.20
CA TYR A 428 21.64 -19.40 -10.73
C TYR A 428 21.78 -20.46 -11.84
N ASN A 429 22.06 -20.04 -13.07
CA ASN A 429 22.50 -20.92 -14.17
C ASN A 429 24.02 -21.16 -14.12
N LYS A 430 24.60 -21.45 -12.96
CA LYS A 430 25.86 -22.21 -12.96
C LYS A 430 25.47 -23.68 -13.05
N PRO A 431 25.77 -24.41 -14.13
CA PRO A 431 25.79 -25.86 -14.01
C PRO A 431 26.70 -26.17 -12.81
N GLN A 432 26.21 -26.96 -11.86
CA GLN A 432 27.15 -27.66 -10.99
C GLN A 432 28.05 -28.42 -11.95
N SER A 433 29.28 -27.93 -12.16
CA SER A 433 30.30 -28.75 -12.78
C SER A 433 30.28 -30.05 -11.97
N PRO A 434 30.07 -31.22 -12.60
CA PRO A 434 30.18 -32.46 -11.86
C PRO A 434 31.52 -32.41 -11.14
N LEU A 435 31.51 -32.73 -9.84
CA LEU A 435 32.75 -32.87 -9.08
C LEU A 435 33.52 -34.04 -9.72
N ILE A 436 34.38 -33.71 -10.69
CA ILE A 436 35.32 -34.65 -11.30
C ILE A 436 36.20 -35.16 -10.17
N SER A 437 36.31 -36.47 -10.02
CA SER A 437 37.12 -37.03 -8.94
C SER A 437 38.59 -36.65 -9.17
N LEU A 438 39.37 -36.44 -8.11
CA LEU A 438 40.81 -36.16 -8.23
C LEU A 438 41.56 -37.27 -9.00
N GLU A 439 41.01 -38.48 -8.99
CA GLU A 439 41.52 -39.64 -9.72
C GLU A 439 41.38 -39.48 -11.24
N GLU A 440 40.32 -38.83 -11.73
CA GLU A 440 40.12 -38.49 -13.14
C GLU A 440 41.09 -37.40 -13.64
N TYR A 441 41.64 -36.59 -12.73
CA TYR A 441 42.74 -35.66 -13.00
C TYR A 441 44.14 -36.31 -12.89
N GLY A 442 44.22 -37.62 -12.61
CA GLY A 442 45.48 -38.36 -12.49
C GLY A 442 46.14 -38.31 -11.11
N PHE A 443 45.48 -37.76 -10.08
CA PHE A 443 45.99 -37.80 -8.71
C PHE A 443 45.63 -39.14 -8.05
N ARG A 444 46.63 -39.99 -7.82
CA ARG A 444 46.48 -41.20 -7.01
C ARG A 444 46.71 -40.85 -5.55
N LYS A 445 45.84 -41.33 -4.65
CA LYS A 445 46.08 -41.30 -3.20
C LYS A 445 47.32 -42.14 -2.89
N THR A 446 48.44 -41.49 -2.61
CA THR A 446 49.58 -42.13 -1.97
C THR A 446 49.23 -42.34 -0.50
N ALA A 447 49.06 -43.60 -0.10
CA ALA A 447 49.02 -43.95 1.31
C ALA A 447 50.40 -43.64 1.91
N ILE A 448 50.44 -42.72 2.86
CA ILE A 448 51.64 -42.49 3.67
C ILE A 448 51.69 -43.67 4.66
N SER A 449 52.67 -44.55 4.47
CA SER A 449 52.99 -45.67 5.37
C SER A 449 53.65 -45.18 6.65
#